data_AF-A0A2R6LU45-F1
#
_entry.id   AF-A0A2R6LU45-F1
#
_cell.length_a   1.000
_cell.length_b   1.000
_cell.length_c   1.000
_cell.angle_alpha   90.00
_cell.angle_beta   90.00
_cell.angle_gamma   90.00
#
_symmetry.space_group_name_H-M   'P 1'
#
loop_
_entity.id
_entity.type
_entity.pdbx_description
1 polymer ?
#
loop_
_entity_poly.entity_id
_entity_poly.type
_entity_poly.pdbx_seq_one_letter_code
_entity_poly.pdbx_strand_id
1 'polypeptide(L)'
;MSNNATGANESTEIEPRTERALSECLSVVALNGTPVDNRDETVVMVVSHTGESYHVDAELGWCECPDLRHRNVECKHIQRARVALGIEPVDSRVLAAIDVDPTLATNAPGPIVATSDSRIDHEGDWTPLRPSDCDCGGWNDGEDLPCWPCYRDGFEEPAGIKGEN
;
A
#
# COMPACT_ATOMS: atom_id res chain seq x y z
N MET A 1 47.40 7.06 8.07
CA MET A 1 46.41 8.12 7.78
C MET A 1 45.86 7.84 6.38
N SER A 2 44.85 6.98 6.29
CA SER A 2 44.17 6.70 5.03
C SER A 2 42.69 6.91 5.29
N ASN A 3 42.16 7.99 4.71
CA ASN A 3 40.75 8.34 4.77
C ASN A 3 40.01 7.34 3.88
N ASN A 4 39.32 6.38 4.49
CA ASN A 4 38.41 5.53 3.73
C ASN A 4 37.04 6.22 3.74
N ALA A 5 36.74 6.90 2.63
CA ALA A 5 35.42 7.43 2.38
C ALA A 5 34.44 6.25 2.31
N THR A 6 33.58 6.14 3.33
CA THR A 6 32.41 5.27 3.29
C THR A 6 31.46 5.84 2.24
N GLY A 7 31.62 5.39 1.00
CA GLY A 7 30.55 5.47 0.02
C GLY A 7 29.40 4.67 0.57
N ALA A 8 28.33 5.35 0.97
CA ALA A 8 27.06 4.74 1.29
C ALA A 8 26.56 4.05 0.02
N ASN A 9 26.84 2.75 -0.08
CA ASN A 9 26.10 1.88 -0.96
C ASN A 9 24.78 1.63 -0.23
N GLU A 10 23.76 2.42 -0.54
CA GLU A 10 22.37 2.19 -0.12
C GLU A 10 21.85 0.92 -0.79
N SER A 11 22.43 -0.23 -0.44
CA SER A 11 21.87 -1.53 -0.71
C SER A 11 20.81 -1.75 0.35
N THR A 12 19.54 -1.58 0.00
CA THR A 12 18.45 -2.04 0.86
C THR A 12 18.66 -3.53 1.10
N GLU A 13 19.04 -3.92 2.32
CA GLU A 13 19.20 -5.33 2.68
C GLU A 13 17.81 -5.97 2.71
N ILE A 14 17.44 -6.68 1.64
CA ILE A 14 16.15 -7.35 1.55
C ILE A 14 16.27 -8.76 2.13
N GLU A 15 15.27 -9.17 2.90
CA GLU A 15 15.26 -10.51 3.49
C GLU A 15 15.24 -11.58 2.36
N PRO A 16 16.10 -12.61 2.40
CA PRO A 16 16.25 -13.55 1.30
C PRO A 16 14.98 -14.30 0.89
N ARG A 17 14.02 -14.53 1.78
CA ARG A 17 12.75 -15.18 1.40
C ARG A 17 11.82 -14.21 0.69
N THR A 18 11.83 -12.93 1.08
CA THR A 18 11.13 -11.86 0.35
C THR A 18 11.67 -11.73 -1.06
N GLU A 19 12.99 -11.69 -1.24
CA GLU A 19 13.61 -11.67 -2.57
C GLU A 19 13.14 -12.85 -3.41
N ARG A 20 13.17 -14.07 -2.86
CA ARG A 20 12.74 -15.28 -3.56
C ARG A 20 11.24 -15.32 -3.84
N ALA A 21 10.41 -14.82 -2.93
CA ALA A 21 8.98 -14.76 -3.11
C ALA A 21 8.58 -13.81 -4.25
N LEU A 22 9.34 -12.73 -4.46
CA LEU A 22 9.07 -11.73 -5.49
C LEU A 22 9.72 -12.05 -6.84
N SER A 23 10.95 -12.58 -6.85
CA SER A 23 11.71 -12.83 -8.08
C SER A 23 11.50 -14.20 -8.71
N GLU A 24 11.18 -15.25 -7.94
CA GLU A 24 10.99 -16.58 -8.51
C GLU A 24 9.65 -16.70 -9.27
N CYS A 25 9.66 -17.48 -10.36
CA CYS A 25 8.49 -17.80 -11.15
C CYS A 25 7.46 -18.63 -10.35
N LEU A 26 6.47 -17.95 -9.77
CA LEU A 26 5.43 -18.52 -8.92
C LEU A 26 4.05 -17.96 -9.30
N SER A 27 3.13 -18.81 -9.75
CA SER A 27 1.75 -18.38 -10.08
C SER A 27 0.81 -18.65 -8.92
N VAL A 28 0.01 -17.66 -8.54
CA VAL A 28 -1.05 -17.79 -7.54
C VAL A 28 -2.39 -17.96 -8.26
N VAL A 29 -3.11 -19.03 -7.97
CA VAL A 29 -4.41 -19.35 -8.60
C VAL A 29 -5.39 -19.85 -7.53
N ALA A 30 -6.68 -19.84 -7.84
CA ALA A 30 -7.70 -20.47 -7.01
C ALA A 30 -7.47 -21.99 -6.94
N LEU A 31 -8.10 -22.66 -5.96
CA LEU A 31 -7.94 -24.11 -5.75
C LEU A 31 -8.40 -24.97 -6.95
N ASN A 32 -9.28 -24.43 -7.79
CA ASN A 32 -9.73 -25.05 -9.03
C ASN A 32 -8.80 -24.77 -10.23
N GLY A 33 -7.71 -24.01 -10.04
CA GLY A 33 -6.77 -23.60 -11.06
C GLY A 33 -7.17 -22.37 -11.89
N THR A 34 -8.26 -21.68 -11.56
CA THR A 34 -8.66 -20.44 -12.25
C THR A 34 -7.97 -19.20 -11.63
N PRO A 35 -7.95 -18.06 -12.34
CA PRO A 35 -7.55 -16.79 -11.72
C PRO A 35 -8.40 -16.49 -10.48
N VAL A 36 -7.78 -15.80 -9.51
CA VAL A 36 -8.42 -15.28 -8.32
C VAL A 36 -8.87 -13.85 -8.61
N ASP A 37 -10.17 -13.62 -8.61
CA ASP A 37 -10.74 -12.30 -8.91
C ASP A 37 -11.08 -11.49 -7.63
N ASN A 38 -11.23 -12.17 -6.49
CA ASN A 38 -11.57 -11.54 -5.21
C ASN A 38 -10.43 -11.63 -4.20
N ARG A 39 -10.13 -10.52 -3.51
CA ARG A 39 -9.16 -10.44 -2.42
C ARG A 39 -9.61 -11.17 -1.15
N ASP A 40 -10.90 -11.44 -1.00
CA ASP A 40 -11.43 -12.24 0.12
C ASP A 40 -11.13 -13.74 -0.04
N GLU A 41 -10.72 -14.20 -1.22
CA GLU A 41 -10.28 -15.59 -1.43
C GLU A 41 -8.82 -15.74 -0.99
N THR A 42 -8.64 -16.04 0.29
CA THR A 42 -7.33 -16.13 0.94
C THR A 42 -6.71 -17.53 0.88
N VAL A 43 -7.52 -18.55 0.56
CA VAL A 43 -7.09 -19.94 0.38
C VAL A 43 -6.86 -20.22 -1.10
N VAL A 44 -5.59 -20.35 -1.48
CA VAL A 44 -5.14 -20.40 -2.88
C VAL A 44 -4.16 -21.55 -3.10
N MET A 45 -3.90 -21.84 -4.36
CA MET A 45 -2.84 -22.75 -4.78
C MET A 45 -1.69 -21.94 -5.40
N VAL A 46 -0.47 -22.15 -4.90
CA VAL A 46 0.74 -21.56 -5.47
C VAL A 46 1.45 -22.61 -6.31
N VAL A 47 1.56 -22.35 -7.61
CA VAL A 47 2.20 -23.22 -8.59
C VAL A 47 3.60 -22.70 -8.91
N SER A 48 4.59 -23.53 -8.70
CA SER A 48 5.99 -23.24 -9.03
C SER A 48 6.33 -23.58 -10.48
N HIS A 49 7.42 -23.00 -10.98
CA HIS A 49 7.92 -23.33 -12.33
C HIS A 49 8.32 -24.80 -12.51
N THR A 50 8.66 -25.52 -11.44
CA THR A 50 8.95 -26.96 -11.48
C THR A 50 7.68 -27.81 -11.65
N GLY A 51 6.50 -27.20 -11.60
CA GLY A 51 5.20 -27.86 -11.66
C GLY A 51 4.69 -28.36 -10.30
N GLU A 52 5.45 -28.15 -9.23
CA GLU A 52 4.95 -28.43 -7.87
C GLU A 52 3.97 -27.34 -7.46
N SER A 53 2.85 -27.76 -6.87
CA SER A 53 1.85 -26.85 -6.32
C SER A 53 1.62 -27.11 -4.83
N TYR A 54 1.33 -26.06 -4.09
CA TYR A 54 1.03 -26.13 -2.66
C TYR A 54 -0.23 -25.34 -2.34
N HIS A 55 -1.08 -25.89 -1.50
CA HIS A 55 -2.17 -25.11 -0.91
C HIS A 55 -1.61 -24.15 0.13
N VAL A 56 -2.11 -22.92 0.09
CA VAL A 56 -1.70 -21.81 0.94
C VAL A 56 -2.94 -21.12 1.47
N ASP A 57 -3.00 -20.95 2.78
CA ASP A 57 -3.90 -20.01 3.41
C ASP A 57 -3.08 -18.74 3.73
N ALA A 58 -3.28 -17.70 2.92
CA ALA A 58 -2.53 -16.47 3.01
C ALA A 58 -2.89 -15.65 4.25
N GLU A 59 -4.12 -15.79 4.76
CA GLU A 59 -4.59 -15.08 5.94
C GLU A 59 -4.05 -15.73 7.21
N LEU A 60 -4.22 -17.05 7.35
CA LEU A 60 -3.70 -17.81 8.49
C LEU A 60 -2.17 -17.98 8.46
N GLY A 61 -1.54 -17.76 7.31
CA GLY A 61 -0.10 -17.96 7.11
C GLY A 61 0.28 -19.44 7.12
N TRP A 62 -0.58 -20.30 6.56
CA TRP A 62 -0.35 -21.74 6.48
C TRP A 62 -0.03 -22.18 5.05
N CYS A 63 0.82 -23.18 4.90
CA CYS A 63 1.24 -23.73 3.61
C CYS A 63 1.66 -25.20 3.75
N GLU A 64 1.30 -26.02 2.77
CA GLU A 64 1.66 -27.45 2.74
C GLU A 64 3.14 -27.72 2.40
N CYS A 65 3.90 -26.69 2.05
CA CYS A 65 5.27 -26.89 1.59
C CYS A 65 6.19 -27.43 2.71
N PRO A 66 7.26 -28.16 2.33
CA PRO A 66 8.22 -28.67 3.30
C PRO A 66 8.89 -27.58 4.15
N ASP A 67 9.07 -26.37 3.60
CA ASP A 67 9.76 -25.29 4.30
C ASP A 67 9.00 -24.84 5.56
N LEU A 68 7.69 -24.60 5.45
CA LEU A 68 6.86 -24.29 6.62
C LEU A 68 6.82 -25.48 7.59
N ARG A 69 6.59 -26.69 7.06
CA ARG A 69 6.50 -27.92 7.87
C ARG A 69 7.74 -28.15 8.74
N HIS A 70 8.93 -27.90 8.19
CA HIS A 70 10.19 -28.21 8.87
C HIS A 70 10.77 -27.05 9.66
N ARG A 71 10.57 -25.81 9.21
CA ARG A 71 11.20 -24.63 9.82
C ARG A 71 10.22 -23.78 10.63
N ASN A 72 8.91 -23.96 10.46
CA ASN A 72 7.85 -23.19 11.13
C ASN A 72 8.06 -21.67 11.03
N VAL A 73 8.51 -21.21 9.85
CA VAL A 73 8.66 -19.80 9.47
C VAL A 73 7.89 -19.55 8.19
N GLU A 74 7.55 -18.29 7.94
CA GLU A 74 6.86 -17.90 6.72
C GLU A 74 7.69 -18.28 5.49
N CYS A 75 7.14 -19.16 4.66
CA CYS A 75 7.79 -19.63 3.45
C CYS A 75 7.54 -18.65 2.30
N LYS A 76 8.32 -18.77 1.23
CA LYS A 76 8.15 -17.94 0.02
C LYS A 76 6.75 -18.03 -0.59
N HIS A 77 6.05 -19.16 -0.44
CA HIS A 77 4.70 -19.34 -1.00
C HIS A 77 3.65 -18.51 -0.27
N ILE A 78 3.77 -18.37 1.05
CA ILE A 78 2.88 -17.52 1.85
C ILE A 78 3.12 -16.06 1.49
N GLN A 79 4.38 -15.63 1.48
CA GLN A 79 4.74 -14.26 1.11
C GLN A 79 4.24 -13.93 -0.31
N ARG A 80 4.47 -14.84 -1.26
CA ARG A 80 3.98 -14.69 -2.64
C ARG A 80 2.47 -14.57 -2.71
N ALA A 81 1.72 -15.42 -2.00
CA ALA A 81 0.26 -15.36 -1.98
C ALA A 81 -0.24 -14.04 -1.38
N ARG A 82 0.31 -13.60 -0.24
CA ARG A 82 -0.07 -12.34 0.40
C ARG A 82 0.17 -11.14 -0.50
N VAL A 83 1.30 -11.11 -1.19
CA VAL A 83 1.64 -10.02 -2.12
C VAL A 83 0.75 -10.07 -3.36
N ALA A 84 0.56 -11.23 -3.99
CA ALA A 84 -0.25 -11.35 -5.21
C ALA A 84 -1.75 -11.07 -4.98
N LEU A 85 -2.28 -11.44 -3.81
CA LEU A 85 -3.64 -11.11 -3.37
C LEU A 85 -3.75 -9.66 -2.84
N GLY A 86 -2.61 -9.02 -2.59
CA GLY A 86 -2.51 -7.69 -2.00
C GLY A 86 -3.12 -7.62 -0.59
N ILE A 87 -2.93 -8.68 0.20
CA ILE A 87 -3.23 -8.73 1.63
C ILE A 87 -2.18 -7.93 2.40
N GLU A 88 -0.91 -8.11 2.04
CA GLU A 88 0.21 -7.37 2.61
C GLU A 88 0.71 -6.35 1.58
N PRO A 89 0.76 -5.05 1.91
CA PRO A 89 1.34 -4.05 1.03
C PRO A 89 2.86 -4.22 0.94
N VAL A 90 3.41 -3.98 -0.25
CA VAL A 90 4.86 -4.02 -0.49
C VAL A 90 5.38 -2.61 -0.67
N ASP A 91 6.49 -2.28 -0.01
CA ASP A 91 7.14 -0.98 -0.17
C ASP A 91 7.70 -0.82 -1.60
N SER A 92 7.47 0.34 -2.21
CA SER A 92 7.94 0.65 -3.56
C SER A 92 9.45 0.52 -3.73
N ARG A 93 10.24 0.77 -2.68
CA ARG A 93 11.71 0.62 -2.69
C ARG A 93 12.13 -0.85 -2.78
N VAL A 94 11.36 -1.76 -2.19
CA VAL A 94 11.60 -3.21 -2.30
C VAL A 94 11.34 -3.67 -3.73
N LEU A 95 10.23 -3.25 -4.33
CA LEU A 95 9.90 -3.57 -5.72
C LEU A 95 10.91 -2.98 -6.71
N ALA A 96 11.45 -1.78 -6.43
CA ALA A 96 12.46 -1.15 -7.27
C ALA A 96 13.85 -1.81 -7.15
N ALA A 97 14.12 -2.52 -6.06
CA ALA A 97 15.43 -3.11 -5.77
C ALA A 97 15.56 -4.57 -6.24
N ILE A 98 14.46 -5.24 -6.61
CA ILE A 98 14.45 -6.65 -7.03
C ILE A 98 13.94 -6.76 -8.47
N ASP A 99 14.50 -7.71 -9.23
CA ASP A 99 13.92 -8.16 -10.49
C ASP A 99 12.66 -9.01 -10.21
N VAL A 100 11.52 -8.33 -10.09
CA VAL A 100 10.24 -8.96 -9.74
C VAL A 100 9.76 -9.83 -10.90
N ASP A 101 9.26 -11.02 -10.59
CA ASP A 101 8.66 -11.91 -11.58
C ASP A 101 7.55 -11.17 -12.35
N PRO A 102 7.66 -11.04 -13.69
CA PRO A 102 6.67 -10.33 -14.50
C PRO A 102 5.28 -10.96 -14.45
N THR A 103 5.15 -12.20 -13.97
CA THR A 103 3.89 -12.93 -13.85
C THR A 103 3.27 -12.90 -12.44
N LEU A 104 3.85 -12.13 -11.50
CA LEU A 104 3.46 -12.10 -10.08
C LEU A 104 1.96 -11.96 -9.84
N ALA A 105 1.27 -11.14 -10.62
CA ALA A 105 -0.15 -10.84 -10.48
C ALA A 105 -1.00 -11.29 -11.68
N THR A 106 -0.48 -12.13 -12.58
CA THR A 106 -1.22 -12.52 -13.80
C THR A 106 -2.56 -13.19 -13.50
N ASN A 107 -2.65 -13.91 -12.39
CA ASN A 107 -3.81 -14.72 -12.01
C ASN A 107 -4.40 -14.30 -10.65
N ALA A 108 -4.10 -13.09 -10.17
CA ALA A 108 -4.54 -12.60 -8.87
C ALA A 108 -4.83 -11.09 -8.93
N PRO A 109 -5.54 -10.50 -7.94
CA PRO A 109 -5.92 -9.08 -7.95
C PRO A 109 -4.74 -8.09 -7.96
N GLY A 110 -3.54 -8.56 -7.61
CA GLY A 110 -2.29 -7.81 -7.68
C GLY A 110 -1.89 -7.10 -6.38
N PRO A 111 -0.60 -6.75 -6.26
CA PRO A 111 -0.04 -6.18 -5.05
C PRO A 111 -0.58 -4.79 -4.75
N ILE A 112 -0.74 -4.50 -3.46
CA ILE A 112 -0.87 -3.12 -2.99
C ILE A 112 0.55 -2.59 -2.79
N VAL A 113 0.85 -1.41 -3.36
CA VAL A 113 2.17 -0.78 -3.22
C VAL A 113 2.08 0.37 -2.23
N ALA A 114 2.87 0.30 -1.17
CA ALA A 114 3.03 1.41 -0.23
C ALA A 114 4.16 2.31 -0.72
N THR A 115 3.88 3.61 -0.88
CA THR A 115 4.91 4.61 -1.20
C THR A 115 5.29 5.34 0.09
N SER A 116 6.54 5.18 0.54
CA SER A 116 7.05 5.85 1.74
C SER A 116 7.39 7.34 1.51
N ASP A 117 7.19 7.87 0.30
CA ASP A 117 7.55 9.25 -0.10
C ASP A 117 6.38 10.25 -0.05
N SER A 118 5.37 10.02 0.79
CA SER A 118 4.43 11.10 1.14
C SER A 118 5.09 12.10 2.10
N ARG A 119 6.15 12.78 1.64
CA ARG A 119 6.48 14.10 2.16
C ARG A 119 5.38 15.01 1.63
N ILE A 120 4.35 15.21 2.45
CA ILE A 120 3.54 16.40 2.25
C ILE A 120 4.43 17.55 2.70
N ASP A 121 5.09 18.23 1.77
CA ASP A 121 5.55 19.58 2.00
C ASP A 121 4.34 20.46 2.27
N HIS A 122 3.89 20.45 3.52
CA HIS A 122 3.16 21.58 4.08
C HIS A 122 4.13 22.69 4.41
N GLU A 123 4.79 23.21 3.37
CA GLU A 123 5.31 24.57 3.37
C GLU A 123 4.32 25.44 2.62
N GLY A 124 3.13 25.49 3.20
CA GLY A 124 1.98 26.24 2.74
C GLY A 124 1.04 26.24 3.94
N ASP A 125 1.02 27.37 4.62
CA ASP A 125 0.09 27.71 5.70
C ASP A 125 -1.27 27.05 5.44
N TRP A 126 -1.64 26.08 6.26
CA TRP A 126 -2.94 25.40 6.21
C TRP A 126 -4.01 26.35 6.76
N THR A 127 -4.12 27.54 6.18
CA THR A 127 -5.37 28.30 6.23
C THR A 127 -6.22 27.74 5.10
N PRO A 128 -7.31 27.01 5.38
CA PRO A 128 -8.26 26.65 4.35
C PRO A 128 -8.73 27.96 3.70
N LEU A 129 -8.35 28.22 2.46
CA LEU A 129 -8.79 29.41 1.75
C LEU A 129 -10.30 29.28 1.55
N ARG A 130 -11.05 30.13 2.26
CA ARG A 130 -12.50 30.15 2.17
C ARG A 130 -12.92 30.47 0.72
N PRO A 131 -13.80 29.68 0.09
CA PRO A 131 -14.31 29.99 -1.24
C PRO A 131 -14.96 31.38 -1.27
N SER A 132 -14.59 32.20 -2.25
CA SER A 132 -15.06 33.60 -2.39
C SER A 132 -16.53 33.71 -2.80
N ASP A 133 -17.13 32.60 -3.23
CA ASP A 133 -18.51 32.47 -3.70
C ASP A 133 -19.40 31.71 -2.69
N CYS A 134 -18.99 31.65 -1.42
CA CYS A 134 -19.79 31.00 -0.40
C CYS A 134 -21.13 31.73 -0.25
N ASP A 135 -22.20 31.12 -0.77
CA ASP A 135 -23.58 31.62 -0.76
C ASP A 135 -24.22 31.43 0.63
N CYS A 136 -23.56 32.00 1.65
CA CYS A 136 -24.21 32.25 2.93
C CYS A 136 -25.29 33.32 2.66
N GLY A 137 -26.53 32.91 2.40
CA GLY A 137 -27.63 33.85 2.20
C GLY A 137 -27.79 34.80 3.40
N GLY A 138 -28.48 35.93 3.23
CA GLY A 138 -28.58 37.02 4.24
C GLY A 138 -29.32 36.70 5.56
N TRP A 139 -29.44 35.43 5.93
CA TRP A 139 -30.00 35.01 7.22
C TRP A 139 -29.04 35.20 8.39
N ASN A 140 -27.73 35.35 8.14
CA ASN A 140 -26.71 35.61 9.15
C ASN A 140 -26.06 37.01 9.00
N ASP A 141 -26.66 37.91 8.22
CA ASP A 141 -26.19 39.30 8.09
C ASP A 141 -26.27 40.03 9.45
N GLY A 142 -25.12 40.43 9.98
CA GLY A 142 -25.00 41.25 11.20
C GLY A 142 -24.86 40.48 12.52
N GLU A 143 -24.82 39.14 12.49
CA GLU A 143 -24.77 38.32 13.72
C GLU A 143 -23.36 37.84 14.11
N ASP A 144 -22.29 38.33 13.44
CA ASP A 144 -20.89 37.90 13.68
C ASP A 144 -20.68 36.36 13.69
N LEU A 145 -21.60 35.61 13.09
CA LEU A 145 -21.64 34.15 13.10
C LEU A 145 -21.47 33.55 11.70
N PRO A 146 -20.70 32.45 11.57
CA PRO A 146 -20.54 31.73 10.31
C PRO A 146 -21.84 31.02 9.94
N CYS A 147 -22.12 30.93 8.63
CA CYS A 147 -23.24 30.11 8.18
C CYS A 147 -22.97 28.61 8.44
N TRP A 148 -24.02 27.81 8.66
CA TRP A 148 -23.88 26.39 9.06
C TRP A 148 -22.93 25.57 8.17
N PRO A 149 -22.94 25.68 6.83
CA PRO A 149 -21.95 25.01 5.99
C PRO A 149 -20.51 25.40 6.31
N CYS A 150 -20.25 26.68 6.61
CA CYS A 150 -18.92 27.16 7.01
C CYS A 150 -18.50 26.64 8.39
N TYR A 151 -19.41 26.66 9.37
CA TYR A 151 -19.13 26.10 10.70
C TYR A 151 -18.82 24.59 10.62
N ARG A 152 -19.60 23.84 9.82
CA ARG A 152 -19.36 22.40 9.58
C ARG A 152 -17.98 22.16 8.96
N ASP A 153 -17.53 23.06 8.08
CA ASP A 153 -16.26 22.95 7.37
C ASP A 153 -15.10 23.58 8.18
N GLY A 154 -15.34 23.99 9.44
CA GLY A 154 -14.32 24.43 10.40
C GLY A 154 -14.05 25.94 10.45
N PHE A 155 -14.88 26.76 9.81
CA PHE A 155 -14.75 28.21 9.82
C PHE A 155 -15.60 28.84 10.94
N GLU A 156 -14.96 29.59 11.83
CA GLU A 156 -15.62 30.25 12.97
C GLU A 156 -16.03 31.71 12.67
N GLU A 157 -15.58 32.29 11.56
CA GLU A 157 -15.85 33.68 11.17
C GLU A 157 -16.91 33.78 10.05
N PRO A 158 -17.73 34.86 10.00
CA PRO A 158 -18.73 35.07 8.95
C PRO A 158 -18.13 35.31 7.56
N ALA A 159 -18.81 34.83 6.50
CA ALA A 159 -18.41 35.08 5.11
C ALA A 159 -18.87 36.49 4.75
N GLY A 160 -17.94 37.43 4.56
CA GLY A 160 -18.32 38.77 4.11
C GLY A 160 -17.74 39.95 4.90
N ILE A 161 -16.76 39.74 5.79
CA ILE A 161 -15.95 40.87 6.27
C ILE A 161 -15.05 41.29 5.11
N LYS A 162 -15.59 42.14 4.22
CA LYS A 162 -14.74 43.02 3.41
C LYS A 162 -13.98 43.86 4.43
N GLY A 163 -12.68 43.61 4.55
CA GLY A 163 -11.78 44.55 5.19
C GLY A 163 -11.91 45.88 4.46
N GLU A 164 -12.68 46.80 5.03
CA GLU A 164 -12.57 48.21 4.73
C GLU A 164 -11.40 48.75 5.57
N ASN A 165 -10.45 49.41 4.90
CA ASN A 165 -9.39 50.20 5.52
C ASN A 165 -9.95 51.25 6.49
#